data_AF-A0A832SSX0-F1
#
_entry.id   AF-A0A832SSX0-F1
#
_cell.length_a   1.000
_cell.length_b   1.000
_cell.length_c   1.000
_cell.angle_alpha   90.00
_cell.angle_beta   90.00
_cell.angle_gamma   90.00
#
_symmetry.space_group_name_H-M   'P 1'
#
loop_
_entity.id
_entity.type
_entity.pdbx_description
1 polymer ?
#
loop_
_entity_poly.entity_id
_entity_poly.type
_entity_poly.pdbx_seq_one_letter_code
_entity_poly.pdbx_strand_id
1 'polypeptide(L)'
;MAQAVIEIAGEKGKIVVYEDQEIGHVFAVIPYRGRVSPAILKEIKERTLDPWRYVDELGFLLDLTAWRQEAGLTLEDIKNKLEGKYKEIIDDIYQYLESASAKAGEEKKAKRKKRKRKKAKRGKKRRRQS
;
A
#
# COMPACT_ATOMS: atom_id res chain seq x y z
N MET A 1 11.34 -20.25 -5.81
CA MET A 1 11.36 -19.73 -4.41
C MET A 1 11.82 -18.28 -4.47
N ALA A 2 10.98 -17.36 -4.01
CA ALA A 2 11.33 -15.93 -3.98
C ALA A 2 12.18 -15.59 -2.75
N GLN A 3 13.36 -15.01 -2.98
CA GLN A 3 14.24 -14.50 -1.93
C GLN A 3 14.36 -12.98 -2.04
N ALA A 4 14.43 -12.29 -0.89
CA ALA A 4 14.72 -10.87 -0.86
C ALA A 4 16.20 -10.66 -1.25
N VAL A 5 16.43 -9.88 -2.31
CA VAL A 5 17.77 -9.64 -2.87
C VAL A 5 18.27 -8.22 -2.61
N ILE A 6 17.36 -7.25 -2.56
CA ILE A 6 17.69 -5.84 -2.38
C ILE A 6 16.68 -5.22 -1.40
N GLU A 7 17.17 -4.41 -0.47
CA GLU A 7 16.34 -3.57 0.38
C GLU A 7 16.74 -2.11 0.19
N ILE A 8 15.76 -1.28 -0.15
CA ILE A 8 15.91 0.17 -0.30
C ILE A 8 15.09 0.80 0.81
N ALA A 9 15.78 1.28 1.84
CA ALA A 9 15.17 1.97 2.97
C ALA A 9 15.18 3.49 2.73
N GLY A 10 14.03 4.13 2.91
CA GLY A 10 13.91 5.56 3.19
C GLY A 10 13.95 5.83 4.69
N GLU A 11 13.64 7.05 5.12
CA GLU A 11 13.58 7.40 6.53
C GLU A 11 12.38 6.75 7.24
N LYS A 12 11.27 6.55 6.51
CA LYS A 12 9.98 6.05 7.03
C LYS A 12 9.46 4.85 6.26
N GLY A 13 9.72 4.78 4.96
CA GLY A 13 9.28 3.69 4.08
C GLY A 13 10.40 2.77 3.64
N LYS A 14 10.05 1.64 3.03
CA LYS A 14 11.02 0.78 2.35
C LYS A 14 10.44 0.03 1.16
N ILE A 15 11.29 -0.23 0.16
CA ILE A 15 11.04 -1.13 -0.95
C ILE A 15 11.94 -2.36 -0.76
N VAL A 16 11.35 -3.54 -0.88
CA VAL A 16 12.07 -4.81 -0.87
C VAL A 16 11.92 -5.44 -2.25
N VAL A 17 13.04 -5.73 -2.91
CA VAL A 17 13.07 -6.45 -4.17
C VAL A 17 13.26 -7.93 -3.87
N TYR A 18 12.40 -8.73 -4.47
CA TYR A 18 12.48 -10.18 -4.43
C TYR A 18 12.82 -10.70 -5.82
N GLU A 19 13.62 -11.76 -5.84
CA GLU A 19 13.93 -12.54 -7.03
C GLU A 19 13.47 -13.97 -6.80
N ASP A 20 12.65 -14.48 -7.72
CA ASP A 20 12.38 -15.91 -7.80
C ASP A 20 13.39 -16.57 -8.74
N GLN A 21 14.33 -17.32 -8.16
CA GLN A 21 15.40 -17.98 -8.89
C GLN A 21 14.92 -19.12 -9.80
N GLU A 22 13.72 -19.68 -9.57
CA GLU A 22 13.21 -20.80 -10.37
C GLU A 22 12.66 -20.34 -11.72
N ILE A 23 12.09 -19.14 -11.76
CA ILE A 23 11.43 -18.56 -12.94
C ILE A 23 12.11 -17.29 -13.45
N GLY A 24 13.13 -16.79 -12.74
CA GLY A 24 13.85 -15.56 -13.08
C GLY A 24 12.98 -14.30 -12.98
N HIS A 25 11.91 -14.34 -12.19
CA HIS A 25 11.02 -13.20 -11.99
C HIS A 25 11.58 -12.28 -10.91
N VAL A 26 11.49 -10.97 -11.14
CA VAL A 26 11.95 -9.95 -10.20
C VAL A 26 10.79 -9.01 -9.90
N PHE A 27 10.53 -8.78 -8.63
CA PHE A 27 9.43 -7.91 -8.20
C PHE A 27 9.83 -7.04 -7.02
N ALA A 28 9.42 -5.78 -7.07
CA ALA A 28 9.58 -4.83 -5.97
C ALA A 28 8.30 -4.79 -5.14
N VAL A 29 8.46 -4.74 -3.81
CA VAL A 29 7.36 -4.72 -2.86
C VAL A 29 7.52 -3.53 -1.93
N ILE A 30 6.49 -2.70 -1.81
CA ILE A 30 6.33 -1.73 -0.72
C ILE A 30 5.47 -2.43 0.34
N PRO A 31 6.06 -2.83 1.48
CA PRO A 31 5.32 -3.57 2.51
C PRO A 31 4.22 -2.69 3.11
N TYR A 32 2.98 -3.16 3.04
CA TYR A 32 1.85 -2.46 3.65
C TYR A 32 0.74 -3.43 4.07
N ARG A 33 0.45 -3.47 5.38
CA ARG A 33 -0.55 -4.38 5.98
C ARG A 33 -1.91 -3.74 6.23
N GLY A 34 -2.13 -2.52 5.75
CA GLY A 34 -3.42 -1.84 5.87
C GLY A 34 -4.33 -2.15 4.68
N ARG A 35 -5.63 -1.87 4.82
CA ARG A 35 -6.56 -1.93 3.67
C ARG A 35 -6.27 -0.79 2.71
N VAL A 36 -6.15 -1.13 1.43
CA VAL A 36 -5.98 -0.15 0.35
C VAL A 36 -7.31 0.01 -0.37
N SER A 37 -7.78 1.25 -0.52
CA SER A 37 -8.90 1.57 -1.39
C SER A 37 -8.42 1.71 -2.84
N PRO A 38 -9.27 1.50 -3.84
CA PRO A 38 -8.90 1.73 -5.25
C PRO A 38 -8.37 3.15 -5.53
N ALA A 39 -8.82 4.15 -4.77
CA ALA A 39 -8.34 5.52 -4.87
C ALA A 39 -6.86 5.66 -4.46
N ILE A 40 -6.45 4.99 -3.37
CA ILE A 40 -5.05 4.97 -2.91
C ILE A 40 -4.17 4.29 -3.96
N LEU A 41 -4.63 3.16 -4.51
CA LEU A 41 -3.90 2.46 -5.57
C LEU A 41 -3.73 3.33 -6.83
N LYS A 42 -4.78 4.07 -7.21
CA LYS A 42 -4.72 5.00 -8.34
C LYS A 42 -3.73 6.14 -8.08
N GLU A 43 -3.77 6.75 -6.91
CA GLU A 43 -2.85 7.83 -6.52
C GLU A 43 -1.39 7.36 -6.57
N ILE A 44 -1.10 6.15 -6.05
CA ILE A 44 0.26 5.60 -6.07
C ILE A 44 0.74 5.38 -7.51
N LYS A 45 -0.12 4.86 -8.38
CA LYS A 45 0.20 4.73 -9.82
C LYS A 45 0.47 6.09 -10.47
N GLU A 46 -0.32 7.11 -10.15
CA GLU A 46 -0.14 8.46 -10.71
C GLU A 46 1.14 9.14 -10.20
N ARG A 47 1.51 8.94 -8.93
CA ARG A 47 2.74 9.50 -8.35
C ARG A 47 4.00 8.82 -8.84
N THR A 48 3.98 7.50 -8.92
CA THR A 48 5.15 6.70 -9.30
C THR A 48 5.28 6.49 -10.80
N LEU A 49 4.19 6.74 -11.55
CA LEU A 49 4.04 6.42 -12.97
C LEU A 49 4.33 4.94 -13.28
N ASP A 50 4.14 4.06 -12.30
CA ASP A 50 4.41 2.63 -12.42
C ASP A 50 3.16 1.79 -12.17
N PRO A 51 3.03 0.61 -12.80
CA PRO A 51 1.84 -0.23 -12.77
C PRO A 51 1.72 -1.06 -11.47
N TRP A 52 1.77 -0.41 -10.31
CA TRP A 52 1.65 -1.08 -9.01
C TRP A 52 0.36 -1.90 -8.89
N ARG A 53 0.47 -3.07 -8.26
CA ARG A 53 -0.65 -3.94 -7.90
C ARG A 53 -0.71 -4.06 -6.39
N TYR A 54 -1.88 -4.07 -5.80
CA TYR A 54 -2.03 -4.30 -4.37
C TYR A 54 -2.35 -5.77 -4.11
N VAL A 55 -1.61 -6.38 -3.19
CA VAL A 55 -1.81 -7.75 -2.71
C VAL A 55 -2.05 -7.66 -1.21
N ASP A 56 -3.16 -8.22 -0.74
CA ASP A 56 -3.52 -8.21 0.67
C ASP A 56 -2.42 -8.90 1.50
N GLU A 57 -2.14 -8.38 2.68
CA GLU A 57 -1.05 -8.80 3.60
C GLU A 57 0.41 -8.61 3.11
N LEU A 58 0.63 -8.42 1.81
CA LEU A 58 1.95 -8.16 1.23
C LEU A 58 2.20 -6.65 1.04
N GLY A 59 1.25 -5.93 0.45
CA GLY A 59 1.36 -4.52 0.12
C GLY A 59 1.32 -4.25 -1.39
N PHE A 60 2.09 -3.26 -1.85
CA PHE A 60 2.14 -2.91 -3.26
C PHE A 60 3.27 -3.67 -3.94
N LEU A 61 2.95 -4.35 -5.03
CA LEU A 61 3.86 -5.15 -5.85
C LEU A 61 4.02 -4.51 -7.22
N LEU A 62 5.26 -4.35 -7.64
CA LEU A 62 5.66 -3.90 -8.97
C LEU A 62 6.44 -5.01 -9.64
N ASP A 63 5.99 -5.40 -10.83
CA ASP A 63 6.70 -6.38 -11.65
C ASP A 63 7.87 -5.72 -12.37
N LEU A 64 9.08 -6.21 -12.11
CA LEU A 64 10.34 -5.76 -12.70
C LEU A 64 10.94 -6.82 -13.62
N THR A 65 10.22 -7.91 -13.89
CA THR A 65 10.69 -9.04 -14.70
C THR A 65 11.08 -8.58 -16.09
N ALA A 66 10.32 -7.64 -16.69
CA ALA A 66 10.67 -7.05 -17.98
C ALA A 66 12.04 -6.32 -17.95
N TRP A 67 12.38 -5.66 -16.85
CA TRP A 67 13.69 -4.99 -16.72
C TRP A 67 14.83 -6.00 -16.66
N ARG A 68 14.60 -7.14 -16.00
CA ARG A 68 15.56 -8.25 -15.90
C ARG A 68 15.73 -8.99 -17.22
N GLN A 69 14.63 -9.38 -17.85
CA GLN A 69 14.62 -10.30 -18.99
C GLN A 69 14.76 -9.60 -20.34
N GLU A 70 14.12 -8.45 -20.54
CA GLU A 70 14.13 -7.75 -21.84
C GLU A 70 15.30 -6.77 -21.95
N ALA A 71 15.60 -6.04 -20.87
CA ALA A 71 16.67 -5.04 -20.86
C ALA A 71 18.02 -5.60 -20.37
N GLY A 72 18.08 -6.86 -19.92
CA GLY A 72 19.31 -7.51 -19.45
C GLY A 72 19.92 -6.84 -18.21
N LEU A 73 19.13 -6.12 -17.42
CA LEU A 73 19.63 -5.35 -16.29
C LEU A 73 20.06 -6.27 -15.15
N THR A 74 21.23 -5.98 -14.58
CA THR A 74 21.72 -6.69 -13.38
C THR A 74 20.92 -6.29 -12.14
N LEU A 75 21.12 -7.01 -11.03
CA LEU A 75 20.46 -6.66 -9.77
C LEU A 75 20.90 -5.26 -9.29
N GLU A 76 22.17 -4.92 -9.51
CA GLU A 76 22.71 -3.60 -9.17
C GLU A 76 22.10 -2.49 -10.02
N ASP A 77 21.88 -2.73 -11.31
CA ASP A 77 21.21 -1.75 -12.18
C ASP A 77 19.77 -1.50 -11.73
N ILE A 78 19.05 -2.59 -11.40
CA ILE A 78 17.69 -2.49 -10.86
C ILE A 78 17.69 -1.72 -9.54
N LYS A 79 18.64 -2.00 -8.65
CA LYS A 79 18.81 -1.26 -7.39
C LYS A 79 19.04 0.22 -7.66
N ASN A 80 20.00 0.59 -8.50
CA ASN A 80 20.33 1.98 -8.80
C ASN A 80 19.14 2.73 -9.41
N LYS A 81 18.39 2.08 -10.29
CA LYS A 81 17.20 2.66 -10.92
C LYS A 81 16.06 2.85 -9.93
N LEU A 82 15.85 1.88 -9.04
CA LEU A 82 14.86 2.00 -7.98
C LEU A 82 15.27 3.05 -6.93
N GLU A 83 16.54 3.09 -6.51
CA GLU A 83 17.03 4.12 -5.60
C GLU A 83 16.87 5.52 -6.22
N GLY A 84 17.30 5.72 -7.46
CA GLY A 84 17.16 7.02 -8.13
C GLY A 84 15.71 7.47 -8.31
N LYS A 85 14.77 6.53 -8.51
CA LYS A 85 13.35 6.86 -8.72
C LYS A 85 12.56 6.98 -7.42
N TYR A 86 12.84 6.12 -6.44
CA TYR A 86 11.99 5.93 -5.27
C TYR A 86 12.54 6.53 -3.99
N LYS A 87 13.85 6.76 -3.86
CA LYS A 87 14.46 7.20 -2.60
C LYS A 87 13.87 8.50 -2.06
N GLU A 88 13.50 9.44 -2.93
CA GLU A 88 12.91 10.73 -2.51
C GLU A 88 11.39 10.66 -2.31
N ILE A 89 10.69 9.80 -3.07
CA ILE A 89 9.21 9.72 -3.04
C ILE A 89 8.69 8.64 -2.07
N ILE A 90 9.54 7.74 -1.60
CA ILE A 90 9.11 6.59 -0.80
C ILE A 90 8.53 7.01 0.54
N ASP A 91 9.13 8.01 1.18
CA ASP A 91 8.66 8.51 2.46
C ASP A 91 7.34 9.26 2.32
N ASP A 92 7.16 9.99 1.22
CA ASP A 92 5.89 10.63 0.86
C ASP A 92 4.77 9.59 0.61
N ILE A 93 5.07 8.53 -0.13
CA ILE A 93 4.13 7.43 -0.37
C ILE A 93 3.74 6.78 0.94
N TYR A 94 4.71 6.54 1.83
CA TYR A 94 4.47 5.89 3.11
C TYR A 94 3.63 6.79 4.04
N GLN A 95 3.93 8.09 4.10
CA GLN A 95 3.16 9.07 4.85
C GLN A 95 1.72 9.20 4.32
N TYR A 96 1.53 9.14 3.00
CA TYR A 96 0.21 9.11 2.37
C TYR A 96 -0.58 7.86 2.79
N LEU A 97 0.06 6.68 2.73
CA LEU A 97 -0.53 5.41 3.14
C LEU A 97 -0.95 5.41 4.62
N GLU A 98 -0.09 5.91 5.50
CA GLU A 98 -0.37 6.05 6.93
C GLU A 98 -1.56 7.00 7.18
N SER A 99 -1.56 8.16 6.52
CA SER A 99 -2.65 9.14 6.60
C SER A 99 -3.98 8.59 6.11
N ALA A 100 -3.96 7.82 5.01
CA ALA A 100 -5.15 7.20 4.45
C ALA A 100 -5.72 6.11 5.38
N SER A 101 -4.85 5.35 6.05
CA SER A 101 -5.23 4.37 7.08
C SER A 101 -5.85 5.06 8.31
N ALA A 102 -5.26 6.16 8.78
CA ALA A 102 -5.77 6.94 9.91
C ALA A 102 -7.18 7.49 9.66
N LYS A 103 -7.44 8.04 8.47
CA LYS A 103 -8.77 8.52 8.05
C LYS A 103 -9.82 7.40 8.02
N ALA A 104 -9.44 6.19 7.59
CA ALA A 104 -10.33 5.03 7.61
C ALA A 104 -10.69 4.56 9.03
N GLY A 105 -9.78 4.75 10.00
CA GLY A 105 -10.00 4.45 11.41
C GLY A 105 -11.01 5.38 12.09
N GLU A 106 -10.98 6.67 11.77
CA GLU A 106 -11.89 7.67 12.33
C GLU A 106 -13.34 7.50 11.84
N GLU A 107 -13.51 7.15 10.56
CA GLU A 107 -14.83 6.96 9.96
C GLU A 107 -15.60 5.78 10.61
N LYS A 108 -14.89 4.73 11.03
CA LYS A 108 -15.48 3.62 11.80
C LYS A 108 -15.98 4.05 13.18
N LYS A 109 -15.24 4.92 13.88
CA LYS A 109 -15.69 5.49 15.17
C LYS A 109 -16.91 6.40 15.00
N ALA A 110 -16.95 7.21 13.93
CA ALA A 110 -18.08 8.08 13.62
C ALA A 110 -19.37 7.31 13.29
N LYS A 111 -19.28 6.23 12.49
CA LYS A 111 -20.44 5.36 12.16
C LYS A 111 -21.01 4.65 13.40
N ARG A 112 -20.17 4.20 14.34
CA ARG A 112 -20.61 3.65 15.63
C ARG A 112 -21.37 4.68 16.49
N LYS A 113 -20.91 5.93 16.54
CA LYS A 113 -21.57 7.04 17.25
C LYS A 113 -22.96 7.37 16.65
N LYS A 114 -23.08 7.40 15.30
CA LYS A 114 -24.38 7.63 14.62
C LYS A 114 -25.39 6.50 14.85
N ARG A 115 -24.96 5.23 14.90
CA ARG A 115 -25.86 4.08 15.18
C ARG A 115 -26.44 4.11 16.60
N LYS A 116 -25.67 4.51 17.62
CA LYS A 116 -26.17 4.64 19.01
C LYS A 116 -27.27 5.71 19.14
N ARG A 117 -27.17 6.83 18.42
CA ARG A 117 -28.19 7.91 18.46
C ARG A 117 -29.55 7.52 17.85
N LYS A 118 -29.60 6.61 16.86
CA LYS A 118 -30.88 6.16 16.27
C LYS A 118 -31.67 5.21 17.16
N LYS A 119 -31.03 4.38 18.00
CA LYS A 119 -31.75 3.49 18.96
C LYS A 119 -32.43 4.28 20.08
N ALA A 120 -31.83 5.37 20.56
CA ALA A 120 -32.41 6.20 21.63
C ALA A 120 -33.70 6.94 21.23
N LYS A 121 -33.87 7.31 19.96
CA LYS A 121 -35.08 8.01 19.48
C LYS A 121 -36.31 7.11 19.32
N ARG A 122 -36.15 5.80 19.12
CA ARG A 122 -37.28 4.85 19.00
C ARG A 122 -37.85 4.41 20.36
N GLY A 123 -37.06 4.42 21.43
CA GLY A 123 -37.52 4.05 22.78
C GLY A 123 -38.39 5.10 23.48
N LYS A 124 -38.20 6.40 23.17
CA LYS A 124 -38.92 7.48 23.85
C LYS A 124 -40.33 7.73 23.32
N LYS A 125 -40.68 7.21 22.13
CA LYS A 125 -42.02 7.38 21.54
C LYS A 125 -43.04 6.34 22.03
N ARG A 126 -42.58 5.20 22.56
CA ARG A 126 -43.43 4.12 23.07
C ARG A 126 -43.82 4.26 24.55
N ARG A 127 -43.30 5.27 25.26
CA ARG A 127 -43.54 5.50 26.69
C ARG A 127 -44.49 6.67 26.99
N ARG A 128 -45.10 7.27 25.96
CA ARG A 128 -46.07 8.37 26.07
C ARG A 128 -47.48 7.98 25.61
N GLN A 129 -47.70 6.69 25.36
CA GLN A 129 -49.02 6.10 25.12
C GLN A 129 -49.15 4.90 26.05
N SER A 130 -49.27 5.21 27.34
CA SER A 130 -49.76 4.35 28.41
C SER A 130 -50.40 5.29 29.42
#